data_AF-A0A6L7MR18-F1
#
_entry.id   AF-A0A6L7MR18-F1
#
_cell.length_a   1.000
_cell.length_b   1.000
_cell.length_c   1.000
_cell.angle_alpha   90.00
_cell.angle_beta   90.00
_cell.angle_gamma   90.00
#
_symmetry.space_group_name_H-M   'P 1'
#
loop_
_entity.id
_entity.type
_entity.pdbx_description
1 polymer ?
#
loop_
_entity_poly.entity_id
_entity_poly.type
_entity_poly.pdbx_seq_one_letter_code
_entity_poly.pdbx_strand_id
1 'polypeptide(L)'
;MRPDWTQALGKHSRGSRPRCIALVDGTRELVSASLTELIELPDTVVNPADFWMPSGKPVARPSGWDDTLVREARLDHVARLLPATIRLVLKDWWLAVARGANTPNWDLASTCTIRGRQGLLLVEAKAHGNELSAAGKSLPTSANGWKNHEQIAMAIAGANSALKHATSGDWSLSRDDSYQLSNRFAWAWKIVSLGVPVVLLYLGFLRAEEMAGNGTPFRTHHDWDNALRDHATGVVDATCWNTPIELGDVPLYPLIRSLEVTL
;
A
#
# COMPACT_ATOMS: atom_id res chain seq x y z
N MET A 1 1.49 2.88 -34.75
CA MET A 1 1.32 3.53 -33.44
C MET A 1 1.09 2.40 -32.44
N ARG A 2 1.94 2.20 -31.43
CA ARG A 2 1.65 1.18 -30.41
C ARG A 2 0.38 1.63 -29.68
N PRO A 3 -0.62 0.76 -29.47
CA PRO A 3 -1.81 1.15 -28.74
C PRO A 3 -1.39 1.52 -27.31
N ASP A 4 -1.91 2.65 -26.83
CA ASP A 4 -1.68 3.15 -25.48
C ASP A 4 -2.22 2.12 -24.48
N TRP A 5 -1.30 1.49 -23.76
CA TRP A 5 -1.60 0.40 -22.83
C TRP A 5 -2.47 0.86 -21.66
N THR A 6 -2.49 2.16 -21.36
CA THR A 6 -3.35 2.70 -20.29
C THR A 6 -4.83 2.57 -20.63
N GLN A 7 -5.19 2.53 -21.93
CA GLN A 7 -6.57 2.28 -22.36
C GLN A 7 -7.07 0.89 -21.94
N ALA A 8 -6.16 -0.09 -21.86
CA ALA A 8 -6.48 -1.43 -21.39
C ALA A 8 -6.93 -1.47 -19.92
N LEU A 9 -6.57 -0.44 -19.14
CA LEU A 9 -6.97 -0.33 -17.74
C LEU A 9 -8.42 0.14 -17.57
N GLY A 10 -9.05 0.67 -18.63
CA GLY A 10 -10.42 1.18 -18.58
C GLY A 10 -10.58 2.24 -17.47
N LYS A 11 -11.52 2.02 -16.54
CA LYS A 11 -11.73 2.93 -15.38
C LYS A 11 -10.51 3.05 -14.45
N HIS A 12 -9.58 2.10 -14.52
CA HIS A 12 -8.35 2.06 -13.72
C HIS A 12 -7.18 2.79 -14.38
N SER A 13 -7.40 3.49 -15.49
CA SER A 13 -6.42 4.38 -16.12
C SER A 13 -6.23 5.71 -15.38
N ARG A 14 -6.99 5.93 -14.30
CA ARG A 14 -6.95 7.15 -13.47
C ARG A 14 -6.23 6.87 -12.15
N GLY A 15 -5.67 7.93 -11.57
CA GLY A 15 -4.98 7.92 -10.29
C GLY A 15 -3.54 7.44 -10.40
N SER A 16 -2.99 6.96 -9.30
CA SER A 16 -1.62 6.45 -9.21
C SER A 16 -1.37 5.11 -9.93
N ARG A 17 -2.43 4.35 -10.25
CA ARG A 17 -2.32 2.97 -10.74
C ARG A 17 -1.51 2.78 -12.03
N PRO A 18 -1.70 3.56 -13.11
CA PRO A 18 -0.85 3.46 -14.30
C PRO A 18 0.63 3.65 -13.96
N ARG A 19 0.95 4.57 -13.05
CA ARG A 19 2.34 4.85 -12.66
C ARG A 19 2.94 3.75 -11.81
N CYS A 20 2.16 3.12 -10.93
CA CYS A 20 2.59 1.89 -10.24
C CYS A 20 2.93 0.77 -11.23
N ILE A 21 2.12 0.61 -12.28
CA ILE A 21 2.37 -0.39 -13.33
C ILE A 21 3.62 -0.04 -14.15
N ALA A 22 3.78 1.23 -14.51
CA ALA A 22 4.96 1.70 -15.25
C ALA A 22 6.26 1.58 -14.43
N LEU A 23 6.20 1.81 -13.12
CA LEU A 23 7.34 1.63 -12.19
C LEU A 23 7.89 0.19 -12.21
N VAL A 24 7.01 -0.81 -12.38
CA VAL A 24 7.37 -2.23 -12.35
C VAL A 24 7.36 -2.87 -13.73
N ASP A 25 7.39 -2.06 -14.79
CA ASP A 25 7.52 -2.51 -16.17
C ASP A 25 8.99 -2.52 -16.59
N GLY A 26 9.55 -3.69 -16.85
CA GLY A 26 10.95 -3.82 -17.23
C GLY A 26 11.56 -5.17 -16.89
N THR A 27 12.89 -5.27 -16.98
CA THR A 27 13.59 -6.47 -16.51
C THR A 27 13.56 -6.54 -14.98
N ARG A 28 13.73 -7.74 -14.44
CA ARG A 28 13.66 -7.95 -12.99
C ARG A 28 14.76 -7.20 -12.25
N GLU A 29 15.92 -7.05 -12.87
CA GLU A 29 17.07 -6.32 -12.35
C GLU A 29 16.80 -4.82 -12.23
N LEU A 30 16.20 -4.22 -13.28
CA LEU A 30 15.86 -2.80 -13.28
C LEU A 30 14.77 -2.51 -12.25
N VAL A 31 13.70 -3.30 -12.24
CA VAL A 31 12.59 -3.11 -11.28
C VAL A 31 13.07 -3.28 -9.84
N SER A 32 13.86 -4.32 -9.55
CA SER A 32 14.36 -4.56 -8.20
C SER A 32 15.30 -3.44 -7.72
N ALA A 33 16.13 -2.90 -8.63
CA ALA A 33 16.99 -1.76 -8.33
C ALA A 33 16.17 -0.50 -8.04
N SER A 34 15.19 -0.17 -8.87
CA SER A 34 14.30 0.98 -8.66
C SER A 34 13.49 0.88 -7.37
N LEU A 35 12.98 -0.30 -7.01
CA LEU A 35 12.27 -0.48 -5.74
C LEU A 35 13.21 -0.38 -4.53
N THR A 36 14.45 -0.86 -4.64
CA THR A 36 15.46 -0.73 -3.58
C THR A 36 15.86 0.74 -3.37
N GLU A 37 16.12 1.46 -4.46
CA GLU A 37 16.42 2.89 -4.43
C GLU A 37 15.25 3.68 -3.84
N LEU A 38 14.02 3.33 -4.19
CA LEU A 38 12.82 3.97 -3.66
C LEU A 38 12.67 3.78 -2.14
N ILE A 39 13.03 2.61 -1.60
CA ILE A 39 12.97 2.36 -0.15
C ILE A 39 14.00 3.23 0.58
N GLU A 40 15.22 3.34 0.06
CA GLU A 40 16.29 4.17 0.64
C GLU A 40 16.50 3.90 2.15
N LEU A 41 16.60 2.62 2.53
CA LEU A 41 16.94 2.21 3.89
C LEU A 41 18.19 1.34 3.85
N PRO A 42 19.12 1.52 4.81
CA PRO A 42 20.21 0.57 4.98
C PRO A 42 19.65 -0.82 5.30
N ASP A 43 20.35 -1.85 4.85
CA ASP A 43 20.02 -3.26 5.07
C ASP A 43 18.63 -3.69 4.59
N THR A 44 18.05 -2.94 3.64
CA THR A 44 16.81 -3.31 2.96
C THR A 44 17.04 -3.40 1.47
N VAL A 45 16.64 -4.51 0.85
CA VAL A 45 16.86 -4.76 -0.58
C VAL A 45 15.70 -5.55 -1.19
N VAL A 46 15.28 -5.13 -2.37
CA VAL A 46 14.47 -5.95 -3.29
C VAL A 46 15.44 -6.59 -4.28
N ASN A 47 15.42 -7.92 -4.37
CA ASN A 47 16.28 -8.68 -5.26
C ASN A 47 15.57 -9.02 -6.58
N PRO A 48 16.31 -9.30 -7.67
CA PRO A 48 15.70 -9.80 -8.90
C PRO A 48 14.93 -11.11 -8.72
N ALA A 49 15.11 -11.87 -7.63
CA ALA A 49 14.34 -13.08 -7.33
C ALA A 49 13.02 -12.81 -6.57
N ASP A 50 12.84 -11.62 -6.00
CA ASP A 50 11.70 -11.27 -5.16
C ASP A 50 10.39 -11.19 -5.95
N PHE A 51 9.26 -11.46 -5.32
CA PHE A 51 7.96 -11.36 -5.97
C PHE A 51 7.38 -9.97 -5.78
N TRP A 52 6.86 -9.35 -6.84
CA TRP A 52 6.08 -8.12 -6.77
C TRP A 52 4.81 -8.20 -7.61
N MET A 53 3.81 -7.40 -7.22
CA MET A 53 2.62 -7.15 -8.01
C MET A 53 2.13 -5.70 -7.84
N PRO A 54 1.62 -5.04 -8.90
CA PRO A 54 1.57 -5.52 -10.29
C PRO A 54 2.97 -5.83 -10.85
N SER A 55 3.04 -6.56 -11.96
CA SER A 55 4.29 -7.14 -12.49
C SER A 55 4.64 -6.70 -13.90
N GLY A 56 3.96 -5.66 -14.39
CA GLY A 56 4.24 -5.02 -15.67
C GLY A 56 2.97 -4.57 -16.39
N LYS A 57 3.16 -3.99 -17.57
CA LYS A 57 2.06 -3.49 -18.43
C LYS A 57 1.20 -4.63 -18.98
N PRO A 58 -0.08 -4.37 -19.29
CA PRO A 58 -0.91 -5.35 -19.98
C PRO A 58 -0.35 -5.64 -21.37
N VAL A 59 -0.52 -6.89 -21.83
CA VAL A 59 0.04 -7.34 -23.11
C VAL A 59 -1.05 -7.40 -24.16
N ALA A 60 -0.85 -6.71 -25.28
CA ALA A 60 -1.77 -6.78 -26.41
C ALA A 60 -1.75 -8.19 -27.03
N ARG A 61 -2.91 -8.82 -27.18
CA ARG A 61 -3.13 -10.09 -27.87
C ARG A 61 -4.15 -9.91 -29.02
N PRO A 62 -4.21 -10.84 -29.99
CA PRO A 62 -5.21 -10.77 -31.06
C PRO A 62 -6.67 -10.72 -30.57
N SER A 63 -6.95 -11.31 -29.40
CA SER A 63 -8.27 -11.35 -28.77
C SER A 63 -8.56 -10.19 -27.80
N GLY A 64 -7.67 -9.21 -27.68
CA GLY A 64 -7.76 -8.12 -26.71
C GLY A 64 -6.54 -8.00 -25.81
N TRP A 65 -6.68 -7.33 -24.68
CA TRP A 65 -5.59 -7.13 -23.72
C TRP A 65 -5.52 -8.24 -22.68
N ASP A 66 -4.32 -8.70 -22.38
CA ASP A 66 -4.02 -9.55 -21.22
C ASP A 66 -3.64 -8.66 -20.04
N ASP A 67 -4.54 -8.61 -19.05
CA ASP A 67 -4.44 -7.77 -17.84
C ASP A 67 -3.92 -8.53 -16.62
N THR A 68 -3.43 -9.76 -16.79
CA THR A 68 -2.97 -10.58 -15.67
C THR A 68 -1.84 -9.94 -14.87
N LEU A 69 -1.00 -9.14 -15.53
CA LEU A 69 0.16 -8.46 -14.94
C LEU A 69 -0.23 -7.22 -14.12
N VAL A 70 -1.42 -6.63 -14.32
CA VAL A 70 -1.82 -5.35 -13.70
C VAL A 70 -2.68 -5.52 -12.45
N ARG A 71 -2.76 -6.75 -11.90
CA ARG A 71 -3.57 -7.06 -10.72
C ARG A 71 -2.95 -6.43 -9.47
N GLU A 72 -3.76 -5.71 -8.69
CA GLU A 72 -3.39 -5.15 -7.39
C GLU A 72 -3.19 -6.24 -6.34
N ALA A 73 -2.32 -5.97 -5.36
CA ALA A 73 -1.99 -6.95 -4.34
C ALA A 73 -3.11 -7.10 -3.31
N ARG A 74 -3.53 -8.34 -3.06
CA ARG A 74 -4.37 -8.72 -1.92
C ARG A 74 -3.63 -9.77 -1.10
N LEU A 75 -3.13 -9.35 0.07
CA LEU A 75 -2.17 -10.14 0.83
C LEU A 75 -2.72 -11.50 1.28
N ASP A 76 -4.02 -11.61 1.54
CA ASP A 76 -4.68 -12.87 1.93
C ASP A 76 -4.84 -13.87 0.77
N HIS A 77 -4.74 -13.43 -0.49
CA HIS A 77 -4.92 -14.28 -1.68
C HIS A 77 -3.60 -14.74 -2.30
N VAL A 78 -2.51 -14.01 -2.10
CA VAL A 78 -1.29 -14.17 -2.90
C VAL A 78 -0.23 -14.95 -2.11
N ALA A 79 -0.14 -16.25 -2.37
CA ALA A 79 0.75 -17.17 -1.67
C ALA A 79 2.25 -16.82 -1.78
N ARG A 80 2.64 -16.04 -2.81
CA ARG A 80 4.03 -15.59 -2.99
C ARG A 80 4.41 -14.40 -2.11
N LEU A 81 3.44 -13.64 -1.60
CA LEU A 81 3.70 -12.52 -0.68
C LEU A 81 3.76 -13.02 0.76
N LEU A 82 2.84 -13.90 1.16
CA LEU A 82 2.77 -14.40 2.53
C LEU A 82 2.43 -15.91 2.58
N PRO A 83 3.02 -16.65 3.54
CA PRO A 83 2.69 -18.05 3.75
C PRO A 83 1.23 -18.21 4.18
N ALA A 84 0.64 -19.37 3.88
CA ALA A 84 -0.78 -19.63 4.12
C ALA A 84 -1.20 -19.42 5.59
N THR A 85 -0.33 -19.78 6.53
CA THR A 85 -0.57 -19.60 7.97
C THR A 85 -0.79 -18.13 8.34
N ILE A 86 0.06 -17.23 7.86
CA ILE A 86 -0.09 -15.78 8.09
C ILE A 86 -1.33 -15.24 7.36
N ARG A 87 -1.57 -15.67 6.11
CA ARG A 87 -2.72 -15.19 5.31
C ARG A 87 -4.06 -15.51 5.96
N LEU A 88 -4.20 -16.72 6.53
CA LEU A 88 -5.42 -17.12 7.25
C LEU A 88 -5.61 -16.26 8.50
N VAL A 89 -4.55 -16.07 9.31
CA VAL A 89 -4.63 -15.22 10.51
C VAL A 89 -5.00 -13.79 10.15
N LEU A 90 -4.41 -13.19 9.10
CA LEU A 90 -4.75 -11.84 8.65
C LEU A 90 -6.22 -11.74 8.23
N LYS A 91 -6.71 -12.73 7.48
CA LYS A 91 -8.07 -12.75 6.98
C LYS A 91 -9.08 -12.85 8.12
N ASP A 92 -8.88 -13.78 9.05
CA ASP A 92 -9.80 -14.02 10.16
C ASP A 92 -9.74 -12.89 11.19
N TRP A 93 -8.57 -12.27 11.38
CA TRP A 93 -8.41 -11.05 12.17
C TRP A 93 -9.20 -9.87 11.59
N TRP A 94 -9.23 -9.74 10.27
CA TRP A 94 -9.86 -8.60 9.60
C TRP A 94 -11.36 -8.77 9.34
N LEU A 95 -11.81 -10.00 9.08
CA LEU A 95 -13.17 -10.29 8.62
C LEU A 95 -13.84 -11.33 9.50
N ALA A 96 -14.95 -10.95 10.14
CA ALA A 96 -15.83 -11.89 10.84
C ALA A 96 -16.54 -12.85 9.86
N VAL A 97 -16.82 -12.38 8.63
CA VAL A 97 -17.44 -13.16 7.56
C VAL A 97 -16.67 -12.94 6.26
N ALA A 98 -15.83 -13.92 5.91
CA ALA A 98 -14.97 -13.88 4.74
C ALA A 98 -15.71 -13.94 3.39
N ARG A 99 -16.83 -14.67 3.32
CA ARG A 99 -17.52 -14.95 2.05
C ARG A 99 -18.10 -13.65 1.47
N GLY A 100 -17.65 -13.26 0.28
CA GLY A 100 -18.11 -12.05 -0.41
C GLY A 100 -17.56 -10.73 0.16
N ALA A 101 -16.62 -10.80 1.11
CA ALA A 101 -15.93 -9.64 1.66
C ALA A 101 -14.54 -9.47 1.05
N ASN A 102 -14.00 -8.26 1.14
CA ASN A 102 -12.65 -7.94 0.66
C ASN A 102 -11.77 -7.51 1.83
N THR A 103 -10.54 -7.98 1.80
CA THR A 103 -9.40 -7.39 2.51
C THR A 103 -8.89 -6.15 1.76
N PRO A 104 -8.05 -5.31 2.37
CA PRO A 104 -7.47 -4.19 1.68
C PRO A 104 -6.56 -4.62 0.52
N ASN A 105 -6.60 -3.85 -0.56
CA ASN A 105 -5.68 -3.92 -1.69
C ASN A 105 -4.50 -2.96 -1.47
N TRP A 106 -3.39 -3.24 -2.14
CA TRP A 106 -2.22 -2.36 -2.21
C TRP A 106 -1.92 -2.02 -3.66
N ASP A 107 -1.51 -0.77 -3.90
CA ASP A 107 -1.18 -0.29 -5.24
C ASP A 107 0.06 -1.00 -5.80
N LEU A 108 1.01 -1.31 -4.91
CA LEU A 108 2.15 -2.20 -5.16
C LEU A 108 2.49 -2.96 -3.88
N ALA A 109 2.84 -4.23 -4.02
CA ALA A 109 3.47 -5.00 -2.96
C ALA A 109 4.64 -5.83 -3.51
N SER A 110 5.72 -5.91 -2.75
CA SER A 110 6.88 -6.76 -3.07
C SER A 110 7.34 -7.53 -1.84
N THR A 111 7.85 -8.74 -2.04
CA THR A 111 8.78 -9.34 -1.07
C THR A 111 10.11 -8.59 -1.12
N CYS A 112 10.82 -8.57 0.00
CA CYS A 112 12.14 -7.98 0.10
C CYS A 112 12.90 -8.61 1.27
N THR A 113 14.18 -8.28 1.41
CA THR A 113 14.98 -8.56 2.61
C THR A 113 15.09 -7.30 3.43
N ILE A 114 14.76 -7.36 4.73
CA ILE A 114 14.85 -6.24 5.69
C ILE A 114 15.68 -6.74 6.88
N ARG A 115 16.83 -6.11 7.15
CA ARG A 115 17.78 -6.51 8.21
C ARG A 115 18.10 -8.02 8.16
N GLY A 116 18.33 -8.54 6.96
CA GLY A 116 18.63 -9.96 6.72
C GLY A 116 17.45 -10.94 6.85
N ARG A 117 16.21 -10.45 7.04
CA ARG A 117 15.00 -11.29 7.17
C ARG A 117 14.07 -11.07 5.98
N GLN A 118 13.34 -12.12 5.58
CA GLN A 118 12.30 -11.99 4.57
C GLN A 118 11.19 -11.06 5.09
N GLY A 119 10.87 -10.03 4.33
CA GLY A 119 9.88 -9.00 4.65
C GLY A 119 9.01 -8.60 3.46
N LEU A 120 8.25 -7.54 3.67
CA LEU A 120 7.39 -6.95 2.64
C LEU A 120 7.64 -5.45 2.46
N LEU A 121 7.66 -5.01 1.20
CA LEU A 121 7.37 -3.65 0.80
C LEU A 121 5.87 -3.56 0.47
N LEU A 122 5.15 -2.67 1.15
CA LEU A 122 3.75 -2.37 0.90
C LEU A 122 3.62 -0.91 0.51
N VAL A 123 3.06 -0.63 -0.66
CA VAL A 123 2.96 0.73 -1.21
C VAL A 123 1.51 1.18 -1.32
N GLU A 124 1.25 2.36 -0.80
CA GLU A 124 0.05 3.16 -1.07
C GLU A 124 0.48 4.39 -1.87
N ALA A 125 -0.03 4.55 -3.08
CA ALA A 125 0.42 5.57 -4.02
C ALA A 125 -0.67 6.59 -4.34
N LYS A 126 -0.28 7.84 -4.55
CA LYS A 126 -1.15 8.97 -4.93
C LYS A 126 -0.49 9.79 -6.02
N ALA A 127 -1.29 10.33 -6.94
CA ALA A 127 -0.81 11.24 -7.99
C ALA A 127 -1.25 12.69 -7.73
N HIS A 128 -2.28 12.90 -6.91
CA HIS A 128 -2.74 14.23 -6.50
C HIS A 128 -3.42 14.24 -5.12
N GLY A 129 -3.55 15.42 -4.52
CA GLY A 129 -4.09 15.60 -3.16
C GLY A 129 -5.53 15.12 -2.96
N ASN A 130 -6.40 15.25 -3.98
CA ASN A 130 -7.81 14.82 -3.87
C ASN A 130 -7.98 13.29 -3.70
N GLU A 131 -6.94 12.48 -3.87
CA GLU A 131 -6.99 11.05 -3.58
C GLU A 131 -6.89 10.75 -2.06
N LEU A 132 -6.48 11.73 -1.26
CA LEU A 132 -6.40 11.64 0.20
C LEU A 132 -7.80 11.89 0.78
N SER A 133 -8.46 10.81 1.19
CA SER A 133 -9.82 10.88 1.73
C SER A 133 -9.83 10.81 3.24
N ALA A 134 -10.38 11.84 3.89
CA ALA A 134 -10.69 11.82 5.32
C ALA A 134 -11.90 10.94 5.67
N ALA A 135 -12.58 10.36 4.67
CA ALA A 135 -13.78 9.59 4.89
C ALA A 135 -13.50 8.28 5.65
N GLY A 136 -14.44 7.91 6.52
CA GLY A 136 -14.52 6.60 7.11
C GLY A 136 -14.90 5.49 6.12
N LYS A 137 -14.88 4.26 6.62
CA LYS A 137 -15.37 3.10 5.90
C LYS A 137 -16.86 3.27 5.61
N SER A 138 -17.26 3.05 4.36
CA SER A 138 -18.68 3.10 3.97
C SER A 138 -19.55 2.17 4.82
N LEU A 139 -20.74 2.66 5.18
CA LEU A 139 -21.70 1.90 5.96
C LEU A 139 -22.21 0.67 5.18
N PRO A 140 -22.32 -0.49 5.83
CA PRO A 140 -22.79 -1.70 5.16
C PRO A 140 -24.31 -1.71 4.98
N THR A 141 -24.77 -2.43 3.97
CA THR A 141 -26.20 -2.64 3.66
C THR A 141 -26.71 -4.04 4.03
N SER A 142 -25.85 -4.91 4.59
CA SER A 142 -26.19 -6.29 4.95
C SER A 142 -25.71 -6.65 6.35
N ALA A 143 -26.35 -7.64 6.99
CA ALA A 143 -25.97 -8.12 8.32
C ALA A 143 -24.52 -8.62 8.38
N ASN A 144 -24.06 -9.37 7.37
CA ASN A 144 -22.66 -9.80 7.28
C ASN A 144 -21.72 -8.62 7.08
N GLY A 145 -22.15 -7.61 6.33
CA GLY A 145 -21.43 -6.35 6.19
C GLY A 145 -21.24 -5.64 7.52
N TRP A 146 -22.27 -5.57 8.36
CA TRP A 146 -22.20 -4.99 9.71
C TRP A 146 -21.26 -5.75 10.62
N LYS A 147 -21.31 -7.09 10.64
CA LYS A 147 -20.34 -7.91 11.38
C LYS A 147 -18.89 -7.63 10.97
N ASN A 148 -18.62 -7.54 9.67
CA ASN A 148 -17.28 -7.17 9.18
C ASN A 148 -16.90 -5.73 9.53
N HIS A 149 -17.86 -4.81 9.50
CA HIS A 149 -17.64 -3.41 9.84
C HIS A 149 -17.22 -3.27 11.31
N GLU A 150 -17.85 -4.01 12.23
CA GLU A 150 -17.46 -4.10 13.64
C GLU A 150 -16.08 -4.77 13.83
N GLN A 151 -15.84 -5.93 13.19
CA GLN A 151 -14.55 -6.61 13.26
C GLN A 151 -13.39 -5.72 12.80
N ILE A 152 -13.58 -4.95 11.73
CA ILE A 152 -12.59 -4.01 11.22
C ILE A 152 -12.31 -2.88 12.22
N ALA A 153 -13.34 -2.35 12.90
CA ALA A 153 -13.11 -1.36 13.95
C ALA A 153 -12.31 -1.94 15.11
N MET A 154 -12.63 -3.16 15.56
CA MET A 154 -11.85 -3.84 16.60
C MET A 154 -10.40 -4.07 16.17
N ALA A 155 -10.18 -4.49 14.92
CA ALA A 155 -8.85 -4.71 14.35
C ALA A 155 -8.03 -3.41 14.33
N ILE A 156 -8.61 -2.31 13.84
CA ILE A 156 -7.95 -1.00 13.81
C ILE A 156 -7.69 -0.47 15.23
N ALA A 157 -8.65 -0.58 16.15
CA ALA A 157 -8.49 -0.15 17.54
C ALA A 157 -7.37 -0.92 18.26
N GLY A 158 -7.27 -2.23 18.02
CA GLY A 158 -6.18 -3.06 18.54
C GLY A 158 -4.81 -2.61 18.02
N ALA A 159 -4.70 -2.35 16.71
CA ALA A 159 -3.48 -1.81 16.13
C ALA A 159 -3.13 -0.42 16.68
N ASN A 160 -4.12 0.47 16.81
CA ASN A 160 -3.95 1.80 17.39
C ASN A 160 -3.35 1.72 18.81
N SER A 161 -3.94 0.88 19.67
CA SER A 161 -3.46 0.70 21.04
C SER A 161 -2.03 0.15 21.08
N ALA A 162 -1.71 -0.79 20.20
CA ALA A 162 -0.37 -1.38 20.16
C ALA A 162 0.69 -0.40 19.65
N LEU A 163 0.36 0.42 18.64
CA LEU A 163 1.25 1.46 18.13
C LEU A 163 1.48 2.57 19.16
N LYS A 164 0.45 3.02 19.87
CA LYS A 164 0.61 3.93 21.04
C LYS A 164 1.58 3.38 22.05
N HIS A 165 1.43 2.11 22.40
CA HIS A 165 2.29 1.47 23.38
C HIS A 165 3.74 1.37 22.88
N ALA A 166 3.94 0.98 21.61
CA ALA A 166 5.26 0.80 21.04
C ALA A 166 6.04 2.12 20.86
N THR A 167 5.37 3.21 20.49
CA THR A 167 6.06 4.49 20.22
C THR A 167 5.94 5.51 21.34
N SER A 168 5.05 5.31 22.31
CA SER A 168 4.59 6.36 23.24
C SER A 168 4.09 7.63 22.51
N GLY A 169 3.69 7.50 21.24
CA GLY A 169 3.28 8.59 20.36
C GLY A 169 1.77 8.77 20.28
N ASP A 170 1.36 9.83 19.60
CA ASP A 170 -0.06 10.20 19.48
C ASP A 170 -0.70 9.57 18.23
N TRP A 171 -1.31 8.40 18.43
CA TRP A 171 -2.04 7.68 17.38
C TRP A 171 -3.56 7.79 17.56
N SER A 172 -4.31 7.96 16.48
CA SER A 172 -5.78 7.92 16.52
C SER A 172 -6.33 7.23 15.28
N LEU A 173 -5.80 6.05 14.96
CA LEU A 173 -6.30 5.24 13.85
C LEU A 173 -7.76 4.87 14.11
N SER A 174 -8.59 5.04 13.07
CA SER A 174 -10.03 4.86 13.14
C SER A 174 -10.57 4.17 11.89
N ARG A 175 -11.65 3.40 12.06
CA ARG A 175 -12.46 2.94 10.92
C ARG A 175 -13.28 4.08 10.32
N ASP A 176 -13.68 5.02 11.17
CA ASP A 176 -14.73 6.00 10.89
C ASP A 176 -14.16 7.32 10.33
N ASP A 177 -12.83 7.51 10.43
CA ASP A 177 -12.10 8.66 9.89
C ASP A 177 -10.80 8.21 9.21
N SER A 178 -10.46 8.85 8.09
CA SER A 178 -9.25 8.58 7.29
C SER A 178 -9.01 7.08 7.10
N TYR A 179 -10.06 6.33 6.72
CA TYR A 179 -10.07 4.87 6.80
C TYR A 179 -8.94 4.22 5.99
N GLN A 180 -8.57 4.81 4.85
CA GLN A 180 -7.47 4.29 4.04
C GLN A 180 -6.15 4.32 4.81
N LEU A 181 -5.77 5.49 5.32
CA LEU A 181 -4.58 5.70 6.15
C LEU A 181 -4.58 4.76 7.37
N SER A 182 -5.69 4.74 8.11
CA SER A 182 -5.85 3.91 9.30
C SER A 182 -5.69 2.42 9.01
N ASN A 183 -6.28 1.92 7.92
CA ASN A 183 -6.19 0.50 7.59
C ASN A 183 -4.79 0.09 7.10
N ARG A 184 -4.03 0.98 6.44
CA ARG A 184 -2.65 0.68 6.01
C ARG A 184 -1.74 0.44 7.20
N PHE A 185 -1.77 1.34 8.18
CA PHE A 185 -1.01 1.17 9.42
C PHE A 185 -1.47 -0.05 10.20
N ALA A 186 -2.78 -0.30 10.31
CA ALA A 186 -3.29 -1.47 11.02
C ALA A 186 -2.80 -2.79 10.40
N TRP A 187 -2.84 -2.91 9.07
CA TRP A 187 -2.36 -4.10 8.38
C TRP A 187 -0.85 -4.27 8.47
N ALA A 188 -0.09 -3.19 8.26
CA ALA A 188 1.36 -3.23 8.37
C ALA A 188 1.80 -3.65 9.80
N TRP A 189 1.19 -3.06 10.83
CA TRP A 189 1.38 -3.48 12.22
C TRP A 189 1.03 -4.95 12.42
N LYS A 190 -0.11 -5.41 11.91
CA LYS A 190 -0.54 -6.79 12.12
C LYS A 190 0.46 -7.78 11.51
N ILE A 191 0.97 -7.50 10.32
CA ILE A 191 1.99 -8.33 9.66
C ILE A 191 3.27 -8.39 10.49
N VAL A 192 3.72 -7.25 11.01
CA VAL A 192 4.89 -7.16 11.89
C VAL A 192 4.67 -7.91 13.20
N SER A 193 3.47 -7.84 13.79
CA SER A 193 3.10 -8.61 14.98
C SER A 193 3.12 -10.13 14.76
N LEU A 194 3.11 -10.57 13.50
CA LEU A 194 3.21 -11.98 13.08
C LEU A 194 4.63 -12.38 12.67
N GLY A 195 5.62 -11.51 12.92
CA GLY A 195 7.04 -11.81 12.73
C GLY A 195 7.61 -11.44 11.36
N VAL A 196 6.85 -10.76 10.50
CA VAL A 196 7.30 -10.36 9.15
C VAL A 196 7.59 -8.87 9.14
N PRO A 197 8.84 -8.42 8.94
CA PRO A 197 9.17 -7.01 8.88
C PRO A 197 8.54 -6.35 7.65
N VAL A 198 8.18 -5.08 7.78
CA VAL A 198 7.42 -4.34 6.75
C VAL A 198 8.02 -2.96 6.51
N VAL A 199 8.21 -2.62 5.23
CA VAL A 199 8.25 -1.23 4.77
C VAL A 199 6.85 -0.83 4.31
N LEU A 200 6.25 0.14 4.99
CA LEU A 200 4.99 0.76 4.59
C LEU A 200 5.31 2.10 3.91
N LEU A 201 5.28 2.12 2.59
CA LEU A 201 5.71 3.25 1.78
C LEU A 201 4.50 4.01 1.21
N TYR A 202 4.41 5.29 1.56
CA TYR A 202 3.47 6.22 0.95
C TYR A 202 4.16 6.96 -0.19
N LEU A 203 3.72 6.67 -1.43
CA LEU A 203 4.35 7.11 -2.67
C LEU A 203 3.57 8.25 -3.32
N GLY A 204 4.20 9.42 -3.48
CA GLY A 204 3.68 10.51 -4.29
C GLY A 204 4.27 10.46 -5.70
N PHE A 205 3.44 10.23 -6.71
CA PHE A 205 3.88 10.39 -8.09
C PHE A 205 3.96 11.87 -8.47
N LEU A 206 5.13 12.29 -8.93
CA LEU A 206 5.38 13.67 -9.34
C LEU A 206 5.05 13.87 -10.82
N ARG A 207 4.63 15.09 -11.15
CA ARG A 207 4.34 15.56 -12.51
C ARG A 207 3.34 14.67 -13.23
N ALA A 208 2.29 14.24 -12.53
CA ALA A 208 1.17 13.52 -13.11
C ALA A 208 0.21 14.46 -13.85
N GLU A 209 0.70 15.16 -14.86
CA GLU A 209 -0.08 16.17 -15.60
C GLU A 209 -1.29 15.57 -16.33
N GLU A 210 -1.23 14.28 -16.68
CA GLU A 210 -2.38 13.53 -17.19
C GLU A 210 -3.56 13.46 -16.18
N MET A 211 -3.29 13.74 -14.90
CA MET A 211 -4.26 13.76 -13.81
C MET A 211 -4.80 15.16 -13.48
N ALA A 212 -4.39 16.22 -14.19
CA ALA A 212 -4.80 17.59 -13.89
C ALA A 212 -6.33 17.82 -13.90
N GLY A 213 -7.10 16.96 -14.58
CA GLY A 213 -8.57 16.97 -14.56
C GLY A 213 -9.22 16.39 -13.29
N ASN A 214 -8.45 15.74 -12.42
CA ASN A 214 -8.93 15.06 -11.21
C ASN A 214 -8.47 15.73 -9.90
N GLY A 215 -7.46 16.59 -9.98
CA GLY A 215 -6.91 17.36 -8.88
C GLY A 215 -5.58 17.99 -9.29
N THR A 216 -5.02 18.83 -8.43
CA THR A 216 -3.70 19.42 -8.67
C THR A 216 -2.62 18.33 -8.50
N PRO A 217 -1.87 17.98 -9.55
CA PRO A 217 -0.80 16.99 -9.44
C PRO A 217 0.32 17.47 -8.51
N PHE A 218 0.99 16.53 -7.84
CA PHE A 218 2.19 16.86 -7.07
C PHE A 218 3.33 17.24 -8.02
N ARG A 219 4.01 18.37 -7.80
CA ARG A 219 5.14 18.80 -8.64
C ARG A 219 6.49 18.48 -8.01
N THR A 220 6.54 18.52 -6.68
CA THR A 220 7.75 18.28 -5.89
C THR A 220 7.50 17.27 -4.78
N HIS A 221 8.57 16.70 -4.24
CA HIS A 221 8.50 15.88 -3.02
C HIS A 221 7.84 16.63 -1.87
N HIS A 222 8.13 17.94 -1.74
CA HIS A 222 7.59 18.77 -0.68
C HIS A 222 6.06 18.91 -0.77
N ASP A 223 5.51 19.02 -1.98
CA ASP A 223 4.05 19.07 -2.18
C ASP A 223 3.38 17.79 -1.67
N TRP A 224 3.99 16.64 -1.96
CA TRP A 224 3.49 15.34 -1.51
C TRP A 224 3.63 15.16 0.00
N ASP A 225 4.82 15.42 0.56
CA ASP A 225 5.11 15.25 1.98
C ASP A 225 4.18 16.12 2.83
N ASN A 226 3.98 17.40 2.46
CA ASN A 226 3.03 18.28 3.15
C ASN A 226 1.60 17.74 3.05
N ALA A 227 1.12 17.39 1.86
CA ALA A 227 -0.25 16.90 1.68
C ALA A 227 -0.54 15.64 2.50
N LEU A 228 0.42 14.69 2.54
CA LEU A 228 0.28 13.48 3.34
C LEU A 228 0.33 13.78 4.85
N ARG A 229 1.24 14.63 5.31
CA ARG A 229 1.36 14.99 6.73
C ARG A 229 0.14 15.76 7.23
N ASP A 230 -0.38 16.68 6.43
CA ASP A 230 -1.62 17.40 6.72
C ASP A 230 -2.78 16.41 6.83
N HIS A 231 -2.90 15.46 5.89
CA HIS A 231 -3.91 14.42 5.94
C HIS A 231 -3.76 13.48 7.14
N ALA A 232 -2.53 13.22 7.57
CA ALA A 232 -2.20 12.34 8.69
C ALA A 232 -2.31 13.02 10.07
N THR A 233 -2.47 14.35 10.09
CA THR A 233 -2.51 15.15 11.33
C THR A 233 -3.64 14.68 12.24
N GLY A 234 -3.30 14.37 13.49
CA GLY A 234 -4.24 13.87 14.48
C GLY A 234 -4.70 12.43 14.27
N VAL A 235 -4.17 11.70 13.28
CA VAL A 235 -4.47 10.27 13.01
C VAL A 235 -3.25 9.40 13.22
N VAL A 236 -2.10 9.81 12.66
CA VAL A 236 -0.82 9.10 12.73
C VAL A 236 0.18 9.96 13.49
N ASP A 237 0.95 9.32 14.37
CA ASP A 237 1.99 10.01 15.13
C ASP A 237 3.02 10.65 14.19
N ALA A 238 3.21 11.97 14.30
CA ALA A 238 4.04 12.74 13.38
C ALA A 238 5.52 12.31 13.39
N THR A 239 5.97 11.70 14.48
CA THR A 239 7.37 11.27 14.66
C THR A 239 7.69 9.93 13.98
N CYS A 240 6.67 9.15 13.58
CA CYS A 240 6.90 7.82 13.02
C CYS A 240 7.45 7.82 11.59
N TRP A 241 7.27 8.92 10.85
CA TRP A 241 7.66 8.99 9.46
C TRP A 241 9.17 8.93 9.29
N ASN A 242 9.63 8.06 8.39
CA ASN A 242 11.04 7.79 8.11
C ASN A 242 11.84 7.27 9.32
N THR A 243 11.15 6.78 10.36
CA THR A 243 11.74 6.23 11.58
C THR A 243 11.20 4.81 11.79
N PRO A 244 12.05 3.81 12.11
CA PRO A 244 11.55 2.48 12.43
C PRO A 244 10.69 2.50 13.70
N ILE A 245 9.57 1.80 13.64
CA ILE A 245 8.79 1.39 14.81
C ILE A 245 9.20 -0.05 15.13
N GLU A 246 9.85 -0.25 16.28
CA GLU A 246 10.31 -1.57 16.70
C GLU A 246 9.21 -2.30 17.47
N LEU A 247 8.82 -3.49 17.00
CA LEU A 247 7.95 -4.41 17.72
C LEU A 247 8.75 -5.64 18.14
N GLY A 248 9.47 -5.50 19.24
CA GLY A 248 10.58 -6.42 19.56
C GLY A 248 11.68 -6.29 18.50
N ASP A 249 12.09 -7.41 17.91
CA ASP A 249 13.14 -7.45 16.88
C ASP A 249 12.60 -7.40 15.44
N VAL A 250 11.34 -6.99 15.25
CA VAL A 250 10.68 -6.95 13.94
C VAL A 250 10.29 -5.50 13.63
N PRO A 251 10.96 -4.85 12.66
CA PRO A 251 10.70 -3.45 12.36
C PRO A 251 9.49 -3.26 11.43
N LEU A 252 8.76 -2.18 11.70
CA LEU A 252 7.87 -1.50 10.76
C LEU A 252 8.53 -0.18 10.34
N TYR A 253 8.66 0.08 9.04
CA TYR A 253 9.19 1.33 8.49
C TYR A 253 8.11 2.11 7.74
N PRO A 254 7.48 3.12 8.35
CA PRO A 254 6.61 4.05 7.65
C PRO A 254 7.47 5.07 6.87
N LEU A 255 7.40 5.05 5.54
CA LEU A 255 8.21 5.92 4.67
C LEU A 255 7.33 6.83 3.84
N ILE A 256 7.82 8.06 3.63
CA ILE A 256 7.26 9.01 2.66
C ILE A 256 8.28 9.16 1.54
N ARG A 257 7.89 8.81 0.31
CA ARG A 257 8.75 8.89 -0.87
C ARG A 257 7.98 9.48 -2.04
N SER A 258 8.70 9.98 -3.02
CA SER A 258 8.11 10.48 -4.25
C SER A 258 8.92 10.06 -5.45
N LEU A 259 8.27 9.86 -6.58
CA LEU A 259 8.93 9.43 -7.81
C LEU A 259 8.27 10.05 -9.04
N GLU A 260 9.08 10.45 -10.01
CA GLU A 260 8.59 10.79 -11.34
C GLU A 260 8.66 9.55 -12.23
N VAL A 261 7.54 9.17 -12.84
CA VAL A 261 7.44 8.02 -13.75
C VAL A 261 6.71 8.44 -15.01
N THR A 262 7.34 8.25 -16.17
CA THR A 262 6.72 8.54 -17.47
C THR A 262 5.81 7.39 -17.91
N LEU A 263 4.61 7.71 -18.40
CA LEU A 263 3.62 6.74 -18.92
C LEU A 263 3.76 6.48 -20.42
#